data_AF-A0A9D2LKM5-F1
#
_entry.id   AF-A0A9D2LKM5-F1
#
_cell.length_a   1.000
_cell.length_b   1.000
_cell.length_c   1.000
_cell.angle_alpha   90.00
_cell.angle_beta   90.00
_cell.angle_gamma   90.00
#
_symmetry.space_group_name_H-M   'P 1'
#
loop_
_entity.id
_entity.type
_entity.pdbx_description
1 polymer ?
#
loop_
_entity_poly.entity_id
_entity_poly.type
_entity_poly.pdbx_seq_one_letter_code
_entity_poly.pdbx_strand_id
1 'polypeptide(L)' 'MGYQEIYQWLQNTVSRLFGVHFTPQEENQSVLERLGSVDLLYLYYEVWKQYQVYLSVDEIQADVFSTPKGLSLAILGHLT' A
#
# COMPACT_ATOMS: atom_id res chain seq x y z
N MET A 1 6.05 -8.90 -12.66
CA MET A 1 4.95 -8.27 -11.90
C MET A 1 5.00 -6.78 -12.16
N GLY A 2 3.88 -6.14 -12.49
CA GLY A 2 3.84 -4.73 -12.90
C GLY A 2 3.19 -3.80 -11.86
N TYR A 3 3.48 -2.49 -11.93
CA TYR A 3 2.83 -1.48 -11.08
C TYR A 3 1.30 -1.63 -11.03
N GLN A 4 0.65 -1.82 -12.18
CA GLN A 4 -0.80 -1.97 -12.26
C GLN A 4 -1.33 -3.18 -11.46
N GLU A 5 -0.60 -4.29 -11.44
CA GLU A 5 -1.00 -5.50 -10.70
C GLU A 5 -0.92 -5.25 -9.19
N ILE A 6 0.15 -4.59 -8.73
CA ILE A 6 0.34 -4.22 -7.32
C ILE A 6 -0.72 -3.21 -6.88
N TYR A 7 -0.97 -2.19 -7.71
CA TYR A 7 -1.98 -1.16 -7.42
C TYR A 7 -3.39 -1.75 -7.31
N GLN A 8 -3.78 -2.63 -8.24
CA GLN A 8 -5.08 -3.30 -8.19
C GLN A 8 -5.20 -4.22 -6.98
N TRP A 9 -4.15 -4.97 -6.65
CA TRP A 9 -4.13 -5.77 -5.43
C TRP A 9 -4.28 -4.89 -4.18
N LEU A 10 -3.60 -3.76 -4.12
CA LEU A 10 -3.66 -2.83 -3.00
C LEU A 10 -5.08 -2.27 -2.84
N GLN A 11 -5.68 -1.83 -3.95
CA GLN A 11 -7.06 -1.34 -3.99
C GLN A 11 -8.06 -2.37 -3.47
N ASN A 12 -7.96 -3.61 -3.94
CA ASN A 12 -8.83 -4.70 -3.51
C ASN A 12 -8.61 -5.05 -2.03
N THR A 13 -7.36 -5.04 -1.58
CA THR A 13 -6.99 -5.39 -0.21
C THR A 13 -7.48 -4.35 0.78
N VAL A 14 -7.24 -3.07 0.51
CA VAL A 14 -7.69 -1.96 1.36
C VAL A 14 -9.22 -1.89 1.40
N SER A 15 -9.89 -2.09 0.26
CA SER A 15 -11.35 -2.16 0.20
C SER A 15 -11.89 -3.33 1.02
N ARG A 16 -11.33 -4.53 0.87
CA ARG A 16 -11.79 -5.74 1.56
C ARG A 16 -11.57 -5.68 3.07
N LEU A 17 -10.42 -5.18 3.52
CA LEU A 17 -10.03 -5.22 4.93
C LEU A 17 -10.59 -4.04 5.72
N PHE A 18 -10.68 -2.86 5.10
CA PHE A 18 -10.97 -1.62 5.82
C PHE A 18 -12.18 -0.87 5.28
N GLY A 19 -12.81 -1.33 4.20
CA GLY A 19 -13.93 -0.64 3.56
C GLY A 19 -13.54 0.70 2.90
N VAL A 20 -12.23 0.98 2.76
CA VAL A 20 -11.74 2.18 2.12
C VAL A 20 -11.60 1.93 0.63
N HIS A 21 -12.31 2.74 -0.16
CA HIS A 21 -12.24 2.70 -1.61
C HIS A 21 -11.46 3.91 -2.11
N PHE A 22 -10.65 3.70 -3.15
CA PHE A 22 -9.98 4.77 -3.88
C PHE A 22 -9.92 4.43 -5.36
N THR A 23 -9.78 5.47 -6.17
CA THR A 23 -9.76 5.42 -7.63
C THR A 23 -8.35 5.74 -8.16
N PRO A 24 -8.03 5.44 -9.44
CA PRO A 24 -6.77 5.87 -10.05
C PRO A 24 -6.53 7.39 -9.97
N GLN A 25 -7.58 8.20 -9.93
CA GLN A 25 -7.50 9.66 -9.76
C GLN A 25 -7.01 10.07 -8.36
N GLU A 26 -7.13 9.18 -7.38
CA GLU A 26 -6.68 9.38 -5.99
C GLU A 26 -5.31 8.74 -5.72
N GLU A 27 -4.62 8.21 -6.73
CA GLU A 27 -3.38 7.45 -6.52
C GLU A 27 -2.28 8.25 -5.79
N ASN A 28 -2.26 9.58 -5.97
CA ASN A 28 -1.30 10.51 -5.35
C ASN A 28 -1.88 11.21 -4.10
N GLN A 29 -3.11 10.88 -3.71
CA GLN A 29 -3.74 11.45 -2.51
C GLN A 29 -3.42 10.59 -1.31
N SER A 30 -3.41 11.19 -0.12
CA SER A 30 -3.20 10.53 1.16
C SER A 30 -4.37 9.63 1.61
N VAL A 31 -4.87 8.77 0.73
CA VAL A 31 -6.07 7.97 1.00
C VAL A 31 -5.82 6.94 2.10
N LEU A 32 -4.57 6.49 2.24
CA LEU A 32 -4.19 5.51 3.26
C LEU A 32 -4.06 6.13 4.66
N GLU A 33 -3.97 7.46 4.78
CA GLU A 33 -4.07 8.15 6.09
C GLU A 33 -5.45 8.01 6.73
N ARG A 34 -6.47 7.60 5.95
CA ARG A 34 -7.79 7.24 6.50
C ARG A 34 -7.73 5.98 7.37
N LEU A 35 -6.66 5.20 7.26
CA LEU A 35 -6.43 3.97 8.04
C LEU A 35 -5.78 4.32 9.39
N GLY A 36 -6.26 3.69 10.47
CA GLY A 36 -5.62 3.81 11.78
C GLY A 36 -4.27 3.08 11.82
N SER A 37 -3.46 3.33 12.86
CA SER A 37 -2.15 2.68 13.01
C SER A 37 -2.22 1.14 13.03
N VAL A 38 -3.31 0.58 13.57
CA VAL A 38 -3.55 -0.88 13.58
C VAL A 38 -3.85 -1.38 12.17
N ASP A 39 -4.66 -0.66 11.40
CA ASP A 39 -5.01 -1.02 10.03
C ASP A 39 -3.79 -0.96 9.11
N LEU A 40 -2.94 0.06 9.29
CA LEU A 40 -1.66 0.18 8.58
C LEU A 40 -0.72 -0.99 8.88
N LEU A 41 -0.67 -1.47 10.13
CA LEU A 41 0.09 -2.66 10.50
C LEU A 41 -0.45 -3.93 9.81
N TYR A 42 -1.78 -4.09 9.74
CA TYR A 42 -2.40 -5.20 9.01
C TYR A 42 -2.14 -5.11 7.50
N LEU A 43 -2.18 -3.91 6.93
CA LEU A 43 -1.84 -3.68 5.53
C LEU A 43 -0.39 -4.06 5.24
N TYR A 44 0.55 -3.65 6.10
CA TYR A 44 1.95 -4.05 6.03
C TYR A 44 2.12 -5.58 6.08
N TYR A 45 1.41 -6.25 6.98
CA TYR A 45 1.42 -7.71 7.05
C TYR A 45 0.93 -8.37 5.76
N GLU A 46 -0.14 -7.86 5.15
CA GLU A 46 -0.64 -8.41 3.89
C GLU A 46 0.32 -8.15 2.71
N VAL A 47 1.05 -7.01 2.70
CA VAL A 47 2.14 -6.76 1.75
C VAL A 47 3.24 -7.82 1.89
N TRP A 48 3.71 -8.05 3.12
CA TRP A 48 4.72 -9.07 3.38
C TRP A 48 4.24 -10.46 2.95
N LYS A 49 3.03 -10.84 3.33
CA LYS A 49 2.46 -12.15 2.98
C LYS A 49 2.33 -12.35 1.48
N GLN A 50 1.86 -11.34 0.74
CA GLN A 50 1.62 -11.44 -0.71
C GLN A 50 2.91 -11.40 -1.52
N TYR A 51 3.84 -10.49 -1.19
CA TYR A 51 5.00 -10.19 -2.02
C TYR A 51 6.34 -10.61 -1.41
N GLN A 52 6.35 -11.09 -0.16
CA GLN A 52 7.57 -11.35 0.61
C GLN A 52 8.47 -10.11 0.74
N VAL A 53 7.86 -8.93 0.71
CA VAL A 53 8.53 -7.63 0.80
C VAL A 53 8.48 -7.12 2.24
N TYR A 54 9.64 -6.73 2.76
CA TYR A 54 9.77 -6.02 4.03
C TYR A 54 10.08 -4.56 3.74
N LEU A 55 9.13 -3.67 4.02
CA LEU A 55 9.39 -2.22 3.99
C LEU A 55 10.10 -1.83 5.28
N SER A 56 11.20 -1.10 5.14
CA SER A 56 12.01 -0.57 6.25
C SER A 56 11.27 0.54 7.00
N VAL A 57 11.74 0.85 8.20
CA VAL A 57 11.21 1.97 9.00
C VAL A 57 11.36 3.30 8.25
N ASP A 58 12.47 3.49 7.53
CA ASP A 58 12.72 4.70 6.75
C ASP A 58 11.70 4.86 5.61
N GLU A 59 11.33 3.77 4.93
CA GLU A 59 10.28 3.79 3.91
C GLU A 59 8.92 4.10 4.52
N ILE A 60 8.60 3.53 5.68
CA ILE A 60 7.36 3.83 6.40
C ILE A 60 7.29 5.32 6.82
N GLN A 61 8.42 5.89 7.26
CA GLN A 61 8.53 7.30 7.66
C GLN A 61 8.56 8.27 6.47
N ALA A 62 8.93 7.83 5.27
CA ALA A 62 8.93 8.63 4.04
C ALA A 62 7.53 8.80 3.42
N ASP A 63 6.46 8.65 4.21
CA ASP A 63 5.07 8.70 3.77
C ASP A 63 4.72 7.69 2.66
N VAL A 64 5.46 6.59 2.51
CA VAL A 64 5.12 5.51 1.57
C VAL A 64 3.72 4.94 1.86
N PHE A 65 3.33 4.91 3.13
CA PHE A 65 2.01 4.50 3.58
C PHE A 65 0.93 5.59 3.54
N SER A 66 1.21 6.78 2.99
CA SER A 66 0.19 7.83 2.84
C SER A 66 -0.63 7.63 1.57
N THR A 67 0.02 7.29 0.45
CA THR A 67 -0.61 7.24 -0.88
C THR A 67 -0.62 5.83 -1.49
N PRO A 68 -1.68 5.46 -2.24
CA PRO A 68 -1.71 4.18 -2.96
C PRO A 68 -0.54 3.99 -3.93
N LYS A 69 -0.13 5.07 -4.62
CA LYS A 69 1.01 5.03 -5.54
C LYS A 69 2.34 4.83 -4.82
N GLY A 70 2.58 5.56 -3.74
CA GLY A 70 3.80 5.45 -2.95
C GLY A 70 4.05 4.01 -2.50
N LEU A 71 3.04 3.40 -1.87
CA LEU A 71 3.11 2.01 -1.44
C LEU A 71 3.30 1.03 -2.60
N SER A 72 2.57 1.23 -3.70
CA SER A 72 2.69 0.34 -4.88
C SER A 72 4.08 0.40 -5.52
N LEU A 73 4.68 1.59 -5.61
CA LEU A 73 6.03 1.78 -6.15
C LEU A 73 7.11 1.25 -5.21
N ALA A 74 6.95 1.40 -3.89
CA ALA A 74 7.87 0.83 -2.93
C ALA A 74 7.90 -0.71 -3.05
N ILE A 75 6.72 -1.35 -3.07
CA ILE A 75 6.62 -2.80 -3.27
C ILE A 75 7.29 -3.20 -4.60
N LEU A 76 7.01 -2.48 -5.69
CA LEU A 76 7.60 -2.78 -6.99
C LEU A 76 9.14 -2.68 -6.95
N GLY A 77 9.69 -1.66 -6.29
CA GLY A 77 11.13 -1.44 -6.17
C GLY A 77 11.87 -2.57 -5.43
N HIS A 78 11.19 -3.30 -4.53
CA HIS A 78 11.76 -4.49 -3.88
C HIS A 78 11.65 -5.77 -4.73
N LEU A 79 10.82 -5.77 -5.77
CA LEU A 79 10.58 -6.93 -6.64
C LEU A 79 11.44 -6.89 -7.93
N THR A 80 12.16 -5.80 -8.17
CA THR A 80 13.04 -5.59 -9.34
C THR A 80 14.50 -5.63 -8.94
#